data_AF-A0A6M7XXV6-F1
#
_entry.id   AF-A0A6M7XXV6-F1
#
_cell.length_a   1.000
_cell.length_b   1.000
_cell.length_c   1.000
_cell.angle_alpha   90.00
_cell.angle_beta   90.00
_cell.angle_gamma   90.00
#
_symmetry.space_group_name_H-M   'P 1'
#
loop_
_entity.id
_entity.type
_entity.pdbx_description
1 polymer ?
#
loop_
_entity_poly.entity_id
_entity_poly.type
_entity_poly.pdbx_seq_one_letter_code
_entity_poly.pdbx_strand_id
1 'polypeptide(L)'
;MNAQELLDKIKELPNKPVDVPTPPAIELVAMVVRWGRHLKQWKATTLADFAHVSLSTVERVERAEKVSDEALDRIAQALGHAPGAFTTPRLPIGPDKAAEHLVEAYGHLEPVAVSPMKTHKAIRDAAKCDAYLIHRPGVPDTHDDHIANLGEWLDLASFILSDIVEEPLSSGRGRRQLYNDILAAVSELERRGLTVLSGVMAAPQPGMPDWKVAIVSVTPRLTDPGAPRRRHVMVDRRTVAVTPGWLTDD
;
A
#
# COMPACT_ATOMS: atom_id res chain seq x y z
N MET A 1 -21.36 -17.33 -0.24
CA MET A 1 -21.24 -16.55 1.00
C MET A 1 -20.65 -15.18 0.70
N ASN A 2 -21.39 -14.09 0.88
CA ASN A 2 -20.91 -12.72 0.63
C ASN A 2 -20.06 -12.20 1.81
N ALA A 3 -19.53 -10.97 1.77
CA ALA A 3 -18.68 -10.43 2.84
C ALA A 3 -19.45 -10.18 4.15
N GLN A 4 -20.70 -9.77 4.05
CA GLN A 4 -21.57 -9.48 5.20
C GLN A 4 -21.90 -10.77 5.96
N GLU A 5 -22.32 -11.83 5.26
CA GLU A 5 -22.58 -13.15 5.84
C GLU A 5 -21.34 -13.73 6.55
N LEU A 6 -20.14 -13.41 6.06
CA LEU A 6 -18.88 -13.84 6.64
C LEU A 6 -18.55 -13.08 7.93
N LEU A 7 -18.78 -11.76 7.93
CA LEU A 7 -18.65 -10.92 9.12
C LEU A 7 -19.66 -11.31 10.20
N ASP A 8 -20.89 -11.62 9.81
CA ASP A 8 -21.93 -12.02 10.76
C ASP A 8 -21.60 -13.37 11.39
N LYS A 9 -21.12 -14.35 10.61
CA LYS A 9 -20.57 -15.60 11.16
C LYS A 9 -19.38 -15.39 12.10
N ILE A 10 -18.49 -14.45 11.80
CA ILE A 10 -17.35 -14.13 12.68
C ILE A 10 -17.83 -13.57 14.03
N LYS A 11 -18.86 -12.72 14.03
CA LYS A 11 -19.47 -12.19 15.26
C LYS A 11 -20.17 -13.27 16.08
N GLU A 12 -20.72 -14.28 15.41
CA GLU A 12 -21.41 -15.41 16.02
C GLU A 12 -20.48 -16.55 16.45
N LEU A 13 -19.16 -16.46 16.15
CA LEU A 13 -18.21 -17.46 16.62
C LEU A 13 -18.23 -17.48 18.16
N PRO A 14 -18.47 -18.64 18.79
CA PRO A 14 -18.46 -18.72 20.25
C PRO A 14 -17.11 -18.24 20.77
N ASN A 15 -17.11 -17.56 21.93
CA ASN A 15 -15.89 -17.19 22.64
C ASN A 15 -15.02 -18.45 22.79
N LYS A 16 -13.98 -18.55 21.96
CA LYS A 16 -13.09 -19.70 22.00
C LYS A 16 -12.32 -19.64 23.32
N PRO A 17 -12.08 -20.79 23.97
CA PRO A 17 -11.13 -20.86 25.07
C PRO A 17 -9.81 -20.20 24.64
N VAL A 18 -9.42 -19.13 25.33
CA VAL A 18 -8.20 -18.36 25.05
C VAL A 18 -6.93 -19.09 25.52
N ASP A 19 -7.13 -20.18 26.25
CA ASP A 19 -6.17 -21.03 26.92
C ASP A 19 -5.80 -22.30 26.14
N VAL A 20 -6.52 -22.61 25.05
CA VAL A 20 -6.24 -23.78 24.20
C VAL A 20 -5.67 -23.35 22.84
N PRO A 21 -4.42 -23.74 22.51
CA PRO A 21 -3.85 -23.49 21.19
C PRO A 21 -4.74 -24.05 20.09
N THR A 22 -5.27 -23.17 19.24
CA THR A 22 -6.21 -23.53 18.19
C THR A 22 -5.76 -22.90 16.86
N PRO A 23 -5.86 -23.62 15.72
CA PRO A 23 -5.66 -23.01 14.42
C PRO A 23 -6.62 -21.83 14.18
N PRO A 24 -6.24 -20.86 13.32
CA PRO A 24 -7.15 -19.83 12.86
C PRO A 24 -8.47 -20.42 12.34
N ALA A 25 -9.60 -19.78 12.66
CA ALA A 25 -10.90 -20.22 12.15
C ALA A 25 -10.93 -20.10 10.62
N ILE A 26 -11.53 -21.07 9.93
CA ILE A 26 -11.59 -21.09 8.46
C ILE A 26 -12.35 -19.88 7.90
N GLU A 27 -13.31 -19.34 8.66
CA GLU A 27 -14.01 -18.09 8.35
C GLU A 27 -13.07 -16.88 8.42
N LEU A 28 -12.19 -16.81 9.42
CA LEU A 28 -11.20 -15.75 9.52
C LEU A 28 -10.17 -15.85 8.38
N VAL A 29 -9.73 -17.05 8.06
CA VAL A 29 -8.83 -17.30 6.91
C VAL A 29 -9.50 -16.86 5.61
N ALA A 30 -10.76 -17.22 5.39
CA ALA A 30 -11.53 -16.82 4.21
C ALA A 30 -11.65 -15.28 4.11
N MET A 31 -11.91 -14.60 5.23
CA MET A 31 -11.96 -13.13 5.28
C MET A 31 -10.62 -12.51 4.90
N VAL A 32 -9.52 -12.96 5.52
CA VAL A 32 -8.17 -12.42 5.30
C VAL A 32 -7.73 -12.65 3.84
N VAL A 33 -7.98 -13.83 3.28
CA VAL A 33 -7.65 -14.14 1.89
C VAL A 33 -8.40 -13.23 0.92
N ARG A 34 -9.72 -13.07 1.10
CA ARG A 34 -10.52 -12.14 0.30
C ARG A 34 -10.02 -10.71 0.44
N TRP A 35 -9.73 -10.27 1.66
CA TRP A 35 -9.31 -8.90 1.92
C TRP A 35 -7.94 -8.61 1.29
N GLY A 36 -6.95 -9.47 1.51
CA GLY A 36 -5.62 -9.35 0.91
C GLY A 36 -5.67 -9.32 -0.61
N ARG A 37 -6.50 -10.18 -1.22
CA ARG A 37 -6.72 -10.20 -2.67
C ARG A 37 -7.32 -8.88 -3.19
N HIS A 38 -8.33 -8.34 -2.50
CA HIS A 38 -8.97 -7.08 -2.90
C HIS A 38 -8.06 -5.87 -2.71
N LEU A 39 -7.28 -5.80 -1.62
CA LEU A 39 -6.26 -4.75 -1.42
C LEU A 39 -5.24 -4.77 -2.55
N LYS A 40 -4.81 -5.97 -2.96
CA LYS A 40 -3.89 -6.14 -4.09
C LYS A 40 -4.54 -5.94 -5.46
N GLN A 41 -5.86 -5.82 -5.56
CA GLN A 41 -6.63 -5.76 -6.82
C GLN A 41 -6.40 -7.00 -7.71
N TRP A 42 -6.27 -8.16 -7.07
CA TRP A 42 -6.06 -9.44 -7.74
C TRP A 42 -7.40 -10.14 -8.03
N LYS A 43 -7.47 -10.82 -9.18
CA LYS A 43 -8.54 -11.80 -9.44
C LYS A 43 -8.24 -13.09 -8.68
N ALA A 44 -9.24 -13.92 -8.45
CA ALA A 44 -9.03 -15.24 -7.82
C ALA A 44 -8.04 -16.10 -8.63
N THR A 45 -8.09 -16.01 -9.97
CA THR A 45 -7.11 -16.66 -10.87
C THR A 45 -5.69 -16.18 -10.62
N THR A 46 -5.49 -14.87 -10.44
CA THR A 46 -4.16 -14.31 -10.14
C THR A 46 -3.62 -14.87 -8.83
N LEU A 47 -4.43 -14.93 -7.77
CA LEU A 47 -3.99 -15.54 -6.51
C LEU A 47 -3.67 -17.03 -6.69
N ALA A 48 -4.46 -17.77 -7.47
CA ALA A 48 -4.23 -19.17 -7.75
C ALA A 48 -2.89 -19.40 -8.45
N ASP A 49 -2.55 -18.56 -9.44
CA ASP A 49 -1.28 -18.59 -10.16
C ASP A 49 -0.09 -18.34 -9.23
N PHE A 50 -0.15 -17.29 -8.40
CA PHE A 50 0.92 -16.94 -7.46
C PHE A 50 1.11 -17.98 -6.35
N ALA A 51 0.03 -18.61 -5.90
CA ALA A 51 0.09 -19.66 -4.89
C ALA A 51 0.37 -21.05 -5.50
N HIS A 52 0.45 -21.19 -6.82
CA HIS A 52 0.58 -22.49 -7.50
C HIS A 52 -0.47 -23.51 -7.01
N VAL A 53 -1.74 -23.08 -6.97
CA VAL A 53 -2.91 -23.90 -6.63
C VAL A 53 -3.98 -23.75 -7.70
N SER A 54 -5.01 -24.59 -7.67
CA SER A 54 -6.13 -24.45 -8.60
C SER A 54 -7.03 -23.25 -8.25
N LEU A 55 -7.70 -22.65 -9.24
CA LEU A 55 -8.74 -21.64 -9.00
C LEU A 55 -9.81 -22.17 -8.03
N SER A 56 -10.24 -23.42 -8.21
CA SER A 56 -11.21 -24.08 -7.32
C SER A 56 -10.74 -24.07 -5.87
N THR A 57 -9.45 -24.31 -5.62
CA THR A 57 -8.87 -24.26 -4.26
C THR A 57 -9.05 -22.87 -3.65
N VAL A 58 -8.72 -21.81 -4.39
CA VAL A 58 -8.88 -20.43 -3.91
C VAL A 58 -10.35 -20.13 -3.61
N GLU A 59 -11.27 -20.50 -4.50
CA GLU A 59 -12.69 -20.24 -4.30
C GLU A 59 -13.26 -20.99 -3.09
N ARG A 60 -12.82 -22.23 -2.85
CA ARG A 60 -13.20 -23.02 -1.67
C ARG A 60 -12.73 -22.35 -0.39
N VAL A 61 -11.46 -21.91 -0.34
CA VAL A 61 -10.92 -21.14 0.78
C VAL A 61 -11.75 -19.88 1.02
N GLU A 62 -12.05 -19.12 -0.05
CA GLU A 62 -12.87 -17.92 0.09
C GLU A 62 -14.29 -18.23 0.57
N ARG A 63 -14.85 -19.42 0.29
CA ARG A 63 -16.16 -19.84 0.83
C ARG A 63 -16.09 -20.42 2.25
N ALA A 64 -14.93 -20.37 2.90
CA ALA A 64 -14.66 -21.00 4.19
C ALA A 64 -14.90 -22.53 4.16
N GLU A 65 -14.55 -23.18 3.04
CA GLU A 65 -14.55 -24.64 2.93
C GLU A 65 -13.17 -25.20 3.25
N LYS A 66 -13.14 -26.41 3.82
CA LYS A 66 -11.89 -27.10 4.16
C LYS A 66 -11.08 -27.41 2.90
N VAL A 67 -9.79 -27.10 2.93
CA VAL A 67 -8.78 -27.51 1.95
C VAL A 67 -7.55 -28.08 2.68
N SER A 68 -6.54 -28.55 1.95
CA SER A 68 -5.29 -29.03 2.54
C SER A 68 -4.46 -27.90 3.14
N ASP A 69 -3.79 -28.16 4.26
CA ASP A 69 -2.91 -27.20 4.96
C ASP A 69 -1.79 -26.69 4.04
N GLU A 70 -1.22 -27.56 3.21
CA GLU A 70 -0.22 -27.18 2.21
C GLU A 70 -0.75 -26.11 1.24
N ALA A 71 -2.01 -26.21 0.84
CA ALA A 71 -2.61 -25.23 -0.07
C ALA A 71 -2.88 -23.90 0.65
N LEU A 72 -3.29 -23.95 1.91
CA LEU A 72 -3.45 -22.75 2.75
C LEU A 72 -2.12 -22.03 2.94
N ASP A 73 -1.05 -22.76 3.19
CA ASP A 73 0.28 -22.18 3.37
C ASP A 73 0.83 -21.54 2.10
N ARG A 74 0.59 -22.15 0.93
CA ARG A 74 0.94 -21.53 -0.36
C ARG A 74 0.15 -20.24 -0.61
N ILE A 75 -1.16 -20.24 -0.31
CA ILE A 75 -2.01 -19.04 -0.41
C ILE A 75 -1.53 -17.95 0.56
N ALA A 76 -1.19 -18.32 1.79
CA ALA A 76 -0.66 -17.40 2.80
C ALA A 76 0.62 -16.72 2.31
N GLN A 77 1.57 -17.50 1.79
CA GLN A 77 2.83 -17.01 1.25
C GLN A 77 2.63 -16.10 0.03
N ALA A 78 1.74 -16.46 -0.89
CA ALA A 78 1.40 -15.61 -2.04
C ALA A 78 0.85 -14.24 -1.64
N LEU A 79 0.18 -14.14 -0.49
CA LEU A 79 -0.31 -12.89 0.07
C LEU A 79 0.74 -12.13 0.91
N GLY A 80 1.93 -12.71 1.11
CA GLY A 80 3.04 -12.13 1.87
C GLY A 80 3.05 -12.51 3.35
N HIS A 81 2.31 -13.53 3.76
CA HIS A 81 2.35 -14.05 5.13
C HIS A 81 3.42 -15.14 5.29
N ALA A 82 3.89 -15.33 6.52
CA ALA A 82 4.83 -16.39 6.86
C ALA A 82 4.18 -17.79 6.69
N PRO A 83 4.99 -18.86 6.44
CA PRO A 83 4.52 -20.23 6.53
C PRO A 83 3.82 -20.51 7.87
N GLY A 84 2.73 -21.30 7.88
CA GLY A 84 1.96 -21.54 9.10
C GLY A 84 0.98 -20.42 9.48
N ALA A 85 0.91 -19.33 8.69
CA ALA A 85 0.05 -18.19 9.01
C ALA A 85 -1.45 -18.53 9.08
N PHE A 86 -1.90 -19.60 8.42
CA PHE A 86 -3.31 -20.03 8.42
C PHE A 86 -3.55 -21.39 9.07
N THR A 87 -2.49 -22.08 9.49
CA THR A 87 -2.56 -23.51 9.88
C THR A 87 -1.99 -23.75 11.29
N THR A 88 -0.94 -23.02 11.70
CA THR A 88 -0.29 -23.21 12.99
C THR A 88 -1.23 -22.87 14.16
N PRO A 89 -1.46 -23.81 15.10
CA PRO A 89 -2.22 -23.53 16.33
C PRO A 89 -1.59 -22.42 17.16
N ARG A 90 -2.42 -21.49 17.65
CA ARG A 90 -1.99 -20.37 18.50
C ARG A 90 -2.97 -20.18 19.64
N LEU A 91 -2.53 -19.59 20.74
CA LEU A 91 -3.44 -19.15 21.78
C LEU A 91 -4.33 -18.04 21.21
N PRO A 92 -5.67 -18.22 21.19
CA PRO A 92 -6.57 -17.16 20.78
C PRO A 92 -6.41 -15.97 21.71
N ILE A 93 -6.29 -14.78 21.14
CA ILE A 93 -6.34 -13.55 21.92
C ILE A 93 -7.80 -13.23 22.25
N GLY A 94 -8.04 -12.76 23.48
CA GLY A 94 -9.36 -12.28 23.89
C GLY A 94 -9.79 -11.05 23.07
N PRO A 95 -11.09 -10.70 23.08
CA PRO A 95 -11.65 -9.62 22.26
C PRO A 95 -10.98 -8.26 22.51
N ASP A 96 -10.63 -7.95 23.75
CA ASP A 96 -9.98 -6.67 24.09
C ASP A 96 -8.59 -6.56 23.45
N LYS A 97 -7.76 -7.59 23.61
CA LYS A 97 -6.43 -7.65 22.95
C LYS A 97 -6.53 -7.69 21.43
N ALA A 98 -7.58 -8.33 20.88
CA ALA A 98 -7.83 -8.30 19.45
C ALA A 98 -8.15 -6.89 18.95
N ALA A 99 -8.96 -6.14 19.70
CA ALA A 99 -9.26 -4.75 19.39
C ALA A 99 -8.00 -3.87 19.46
N GLU A 100 -7.18 -4.03 20.50
CA GLU A 100 -5.89 -3.34 20.64
C GLU A 100 -4.98 -3.60 19.43
N HIS A 101 -4.79 -4.87 19.05
CA HIS A 101 -3.97 -5.24 17.89
C HIS A 101 -4.51 -4.69 16.57
N LEU A 102 -5.83 -4.65 16.40
CA LEU A 102 -6.45 -4.06 15.20
C LEU A 102 -6.21 -2.55 15.14
N VAL A 103 -6.32 -1.85 16.27
CA VAL A 103 -6.02 -0.41 16.36
C VAL A 103 -4.54 -0.15 16.11
N GLU A 104 -3.65 -0.95 16.68
CA GLU A 104 -2.20 -0.80 16.47
C GLU A 104 -1.81 -1.04 15.00
N ALA A 105 -2.35 -2.09 14.38
CA ALA A 105 -2.01 -2.49 13.01
C ALA A 105 -2.65 -1.59 11.94
N TYR A 106 -3.88 -1.12 12.16
CA TYR A 106 -4.67 -0.45 11.13
C TYR A 106 -5.16 0.95 11.52
N GLY A 107 -5.18 1.30 12.80
CA GLY A 107 -5.74 2.56 13.30
C GLY A 107 -4.99 3.81 12.85
N HIS A 108 -3.75 3.67 12.40
CA HIS A 108 -2.95 4.74 11.82
C HIS A 108 -2.95 4.76 10.29
N LEU A 109 -3.60 3.81 9.63
CA LEU A 109 -3.63 3.75 8.17
C LEU A 109 -4.69 4.68 7.59
N GLU A 110 -4.25 5.52 6.67
CA GLU A 110 -5.11 6.41 5.91
C GLU A 110 -5.22 5.95 4.45
N PRO A 111 -6.44 5.81 3.90
CA PRO A 111 -6.62 5.55 2.49
C PRO A 111 -6.33 6.82 1.68
N VAL A 112 -5.24 6.82 0.92
CA VAL A 112 -4.86 7.92 0.02
C VAL A 112 -5.28 7.59 -1.40
N ALA A 113 -6.08 8.46 -2.01
CA ALA A 113 -6.49 8.32 -3.41
C ALA A 113 -5.27 8.48 -4.34
N VAL A 114 -5.06 7.54 -5.24
CA VAL A 114 -3.93 7.52 -6.17
C VAL A 114 -4.38 7.30 -7.61
N SER A 115 -3.54 7.76 -8.53
CA SER A 115 -3.71 7.55 -9.96
C SER A 115 -2.34 7.39 -10.64
N PRO A 116 -2.27 6.84 -11.88
CA PRO A 116 -1.02 6.76 -12.62
C PRO A 116 -0.37 8.14 -12.78
N MET A 117 0.92 8.25 -12.45
CA MET A 117 1.67 9.51 -12.47
C MET A 117 2.09 9.89 -13.91
N LYS A 118 1.12 10.05 -14.81
CA LYS A 118 1.35 10.21 -16.27
C LYS A 118 0.98 11.58 -16.83
N THR A 119 0.58 12.51 -15.96
CA THR A 119 0.05 13.81 -16.40
C THR A 119 0.83 14.94 -15.73
N HIS A 120 0.94 16.07 -16.42
CA HIS A 120 1.51 17.30 -15.82
C HIS A 120 0.75 17.72 -14.57
N LYS A 121 -0.56 17.43 -14.49
CA LYS A 121 -1.35 17.66 -13.27
C LYS A 121 -0.78 16.85 -12.11
N ALA A 122 -0.56 15.54 -12.28
CA ALA A 122 -0.01 14.70 -11.22
C ALA A 122 1.38 15.18 -10.75
N ILE A 123 2.25 15.58 -11.69
CA ILE A 123 3.56 16.15 -11.37
C ILE A 123 3.43 17.44 -10.57
N ARG A 124 2.58 18.37 -11.01
CA ARG A 124 2.34 19.64 -10.33
C ARG A 124 1.74 19.44 -8.94
N ASP A 125 0.79 18.52 -8.81
CA ASP A 125 0.12 18.24 -7.54
C ASP A 125 1.14 17.64 -6.53
N ALA A 126 2.05 16.77 -6.99
CA ALA A 126 3.15 16.25 -6.17
C ALA A 126 4.18 17.34 -5.80
N ALA A 127 4.63 18.14 -6.77
CA ALA A 127 5.64 19.18 -6.55
C ALA A 127 5.17 20.33 -5.65
N LYS A 128 3.85 20.53 -5.51
CA LYS A 128 3.24 21.51 -4.59
C LYS A 128 3.07 21.00 -3.16
N CYS A 129 3.44 19.76 -2.88
CA CYS A 129 3.45 19.22 -1.52
C CYS A 129 4.71 19.65 -0.79
N ASP A 130 4.63 19.68 0.55
CA ASP A 130 5.71 20.08 1.44
C ASP A 130 6.77 18.97 1.60
N ALA A 131 6.37 17.72 1.35
CA ALA A 131 7.27 16.57 1.31
C ALA A 131 6.73 15.50 0.35
N TYR A 132 7.54 14.46 0.11
CA TYR A 132 7.12 13.25 -0.59
C TYR A 132 7.53 11.99 0.15
N LEU A 133 6.71 10.95 0.01
CA LEU A 133 6.98 9.59 0.46
C LEU A 133 7.01 8.69 -0.78
N ILE A 134 8.20 8.22 -1.15
CA ILE A 134 8.36 7.22 -2.21
C ILE A 134 8.33 5.82 -1.58
N HIS A 135 7.18 5.15 -1.70
CA HIS A 135 6.98 3.79 -1.19
C HIS A 135 7.26 2.76 -2.30
N ARG A 136 8.25 1.87 -2.08
CA ARG A 136 8.77 0.93 -3.10
C ARG A 136 8.75 -0.55 -2.69
N PRO A 137 7.59 -1.13 -2.30
CA PRO A 137 7.55 -2.49 -1.74
C PRO A 137 7.91 -3.54 -2.79
N GLY A 138 8.84 -4.43 -2.44
CA GLY A 138 9.25 -5.55 -3.29
C GLY A 138 9.98 -5.13 -4.58
N VAL A 139 10.41 -3.87 -4.69
CA VAL A 139 11.21 -3.39 -5.81
C VAL A 139 12.67 -3.79 -5.59
N PRO A 140 13.31 -4.49 -6.55
CA PRO A 140 14.73 -4.83 -6.45
C PRO A 140 15.65 -3.61 -6.48
N ASP A 141 16.77 -3.70 -5.77
CA ASP A 141 17.78 -2.63 -5.64
C ASP A 141 18.36 -2.17 -6.98
N THR A 142 18.26 -2.98 -8.04
CA THR A 142 18.65 -2.62 -9.41
C THR A 142 17.90 -1.40 -9.98
N HIS A 143 16.84 -0.95 -9.30
CA HIS A 143 16.07 0.23 -9.69
C HIS A 143 16.35 1.46 -8.82
N ASP A 144 17.24 1.36 -7.83
CA ASP A 144 17.43 2.41 -6.81
C ASP A 144 17.85 3.74 -7.42
N ASP A 145 18.83 3.73 -8.33
CA ASP A 145 19.28 4.94 -9.03
C ASP A 145 18.15 5.61 -9.83
N HIS A 146 17.26 4.81 -10.44
CA HIS A 146 16.14 5.37 -11.20
C HIS A 146 15.05 5.97 -10.30
N ILE A 147 14.83 5.38 -9.13
CA ILE A 147 13.89 5.87 -8.14
C ILE A 147 14.45 7.13 -7.46
N ALA A 148 15.73 7.13 -7.11
CA ALA A 148 16.44 8.28 -6.58
C ALA A 148 16.40 9.46 -7.56
N ASN A 149 16.70 9.22 -8.84
CA ASN A 149 16.58 10.23 -9.89
C ASN A 149 15.16 10.81 -10.00
N LEU A 150 14.10 9.99 -9.87
CA LEU A 150 12.73 10.52 -9.80
C LEU A 150 12.54 11.44 -8.58
N GLY A 151 13.08 11.06 -7.43
CA GLY A 151 13.08 11.90 -6.21
C GLY A 151 13.76 13.25 -6.44
N GLU A 152 14.98 13.25 -6.99
CA GLU A 152 15.73 14.48 -7.30
C GLU A 152 14.96 15.39 -8.27
N TRP A 153 14.30 14.81 -9.27
CA TRP A 153 13.45 15.56 -10.20
C TRP A 153 12.23 16.19 -9.51
N LEU A 154 11.66 15.53 -8.51
CA LEU A 154 10.55 16.07 -7.70
C LEU A 154 11.03 17.15 -6.74
N ASP A 155 12.20 16.99 -6.12
CA ASP A 155 12.85 18.03 -5.31
C ASP A 155 13.07 19.29 -6.15
N LEU A 156 13.69 19.14 -7.32
CA LEU A 156 13.94 20.26 -8.23
C LEU A 156 12.62 20.94 -8.63
N ALA A 157 11.57 20.17 -8.89
CA ALA A 157 10.26 20.71 -9.22
C ALA A 157 9.63 21.47 -8.06
N SER A 158 9.72 20.96 -6.84
CA SER A 158 9.25 21.63 -5.64
C SER A 158 10.00 22.96 -5.44
N PHE A 159 11.33 22.93 -5.54
CA PHE A 159 12.17 24.12 -5.41
C PHE A 159 11.82 25.20 -6.45
N ILE A 160 11.74 24.84 -7.73
CA ILE A 160 11.42 25.78 -8.83
C ILE A 160 10.01 26.38 -8.70
N LEU A 161 9.07 25.64 -8.12
CA LEU A 161 7.69 26.08 -7.94
C LEU A 161 7.47 26.80 -6.61
N SER A 162 8.45 26.80 -5.72
CA SER A 162 8.39 27.53 -4.45
C SER A 162 8.47 29.04 -4.67
N ASP A 163 7.87 29.80 -3.75
CA ASP A 163 7.89 31.26 -3.77
C ASP A 163 9.25 31.85 -3.35
N ILE A 164 10.24 31.00 -3.04
CA ILE A 164 11.60 31.39 -2.62
C ILE A 164 12.44 31.86 -3.83
N VAL A 165 12.10 31.40 -5.04
CA VAL A 165 12.85 31.75 -6.25
C VAL A 165 12.31 33.07 -6.82
N GLU A 166 13.10 34.15 -6.71
CA GLU A 166 12.73 35.51 -7.17
C GLU A 166 12.45 35.59 -8.69
N GLU A 167 13.09 34.75 -9.49
CA GLU A 167 12.80 34.55 -10.92
C GLU A 167 12.35 33.10 -11.17
N PRO A 168 11.10 32.73 -10.85
CA PRO A 168 10.60 31.41 -11.21
C PRO A 168 10.66 31.30 -12.73
N LEU A 169 11.13 30.17 -13.30
CA LEU A 169 11.23 29.92 -14.76
C LEU A 169 10.14 30.69 -15.51
N SER A 170 10.48 31.89 -15.99
CA SER A 170 9.50 32.97 -16.21
C SER A 170 8.66 32.77 -17.47
N SER A 171 8.87 31.65 -18.16
CA SER A 171 8.08 31.20 -19.29
C SER A 171 7.37 29.88 -18.97
N GLY A 172 6.08 29.78 -19.33
CA GLY A 172 5.33 28.52 -19.29
C GLY A 172 5.99 27.39 -20.09
N ARG A 173 6.95 27.72 -20.98
CA ARG A 173 7.79 26.79 -21.73
C ARG A 173 8.79 26.04 -20.82
N GLY A 174 9.40 26.71 -19.84
CA GLY A 174 10.34 26.08 -18.90
C GLY A 174 9.67 25.08 -17.97
N ARG A 175 8.52 25.46 -17.40
CA ARG A 175 7.71 24.56 -16.53
C ARG A 175 7.21 23.34 -17.28
N ARG A 176 6.76 23.51 -18.53
CA ARG A 176 6.29 22.39 -19.36
C ARG A 176 7.42 21.41 -19.66
N GLN A 177 8.63 21.92 -19.92
CA GLN A 177 9.79 21.07 -20.16
C GLN A 177 10.16 20.27 -18.91
N LEU A 178 10.26 20.93 -17.76
CA LEU A 178 10.50 20.27 -16.47
C LEU A 178 9.49 19.13 -16.20
N TYR A 179 8.20 19.38 -16.43
CA TYR A 179 7.19 18.33 -16.26
C TYR A 179 7.36 17.19 -17.27
N ASN A 180 7.80 17.47 -18.50
CA ASN A 180 8.10 16.42 -19.47
C ASN A 180 9.31 15.58 -19.05
N ASP A 181 10.34 16.19 -18.45
CA ASP A 181 11.54 15.50 -17.99
C ASP A 181 11.20 14.56 -16.81
N ILE A 182 10.37 15.02 -15.87
CA ILE A 182 9.85 14.17 -14.79
C ILE A 182 8.99 13.02 -15.35
N LEU A 183 8.11 13.30 -16.32
CA LEU A 183 7.33 12.26 -16.98
C LEU A 183 8.21 11.27 -17.77
N ALA A 184 9.36 11.69 -18.30
CA ALA A 184 10.32 10.81 -18.93
C ALA A 184 10.97 9.87 -17.89
N ALA A 185 11.32 10.38 -16.70
CA ALA A 185 11.80 9.56 -15.59
C ALA A 185 10.75 8.54 -15.12
N VAL A 186 9.47 8.94 -15.03
CA VAL A 186 8.38 8.00 -14.73
C VAL A 186 8.23 6.95 -15.84
N SER A 187 8.30 7.36 -17.10
CA SER A 187 8.19 6.45 -18.25
C SER A 187 9.34 5.44 -18.29
N GLU A 188 10.53 5.85 -17.85
CA GLU A 188 11.68 4.96 -17.70
C GLU A 188 11.43 3.83 -16.70
N LEU A 189 10.92 4.18 -15.51
CA LEU A 189 10.53 3.20 -14.49
C LEU A 189 9.45 2.25 -15.02
N GLU A 190 8.46 2.77 -15.74
CA GLU A 190 7.42 1.94 -16.34
C GLU A 190 7.96 0.97 -17.39
N ARG A 191 8.88 1.43 -18.25
CA ARG A 191 9.55 0.61 -19.26
C ARG A 191 10.37 -0.53 -18.63
N ARG A 192 10.86 -0.32 -17.40
CA ARG A 192 11.56 -1.33 -16.59
C ARG A 192 10.62 -2.30 -15.87
N GLY A 193 9.33 -2.25 -16.15
CA GLY A 193 8.35 -3.17 -15.58
C GLY A 193 7.79 -2.71 -14.24
N LEU A 194 7.96 -1.44 -13.87
CA LEU A 194 7.36 -0.88 -12.66
C LEU A 194 6.02 -0.20 -12.97
N THR A 195 5.22 0.00 -11.93
CA THR A 195 4.02 0.83 -11.92
C THR A 195 4.26 1.98 -10.97
N VAL A 196 4.03 3.21 -11.45
CA VAL A 196 4.17 4.44 -10.65
C VAL A 196 2.79 5.08 -10.48
N LEU A 197 2.33 5.14 -9.24
CA LEU A 197 1.09 5.82 -8.86
C LEU A 197 1.44 7.01 -7.96
N SER A 198 0.68 8.10 -8.08
CA SER A 198 0.82 9.27 -7.23
C SER A 198 -0.52 9.70 -6.65
N GLY A 199 -0.49 10.17 -5.41
CA GLY A 199 -1.60 10.80 -4.69
C GLY A 199 -1.10 11.90 -3.77
N VAL A 200 -2.03 12.65 -3.17
CA VAL A 200 -1.71 13.68 -2.19
C VAL A 200 -2.44 13.33 -0.90
N MET A 201 -1.72 13.38 0.21
CA MET A 201 -2.23 13.14 1.55
C MET A 201 -2.11 14.40 2.39
N ALA A 202 -3.18 14.79 3.09
CA ALA A 202 -3.11 15.85 4.09
C ALA A 202 -2.54 15.27 5.38
N ALA A 203 -1.41 15.80 5.82
CA ALA A 203 -0.68 15.34 7.00
C ALA A 203 -0.36 16.55 7.90
N PRO A 204 -1.37 17.21 8.50
CA PRO A 204 -1.18 18.37 9.37
C PRO A 204 -0.18 18.06 10.48
N GLN A 205 0.75 18.99 10.70
CA GLN A 205 1.76 18.93 11.77
C GLN A 205 1.51 20.03 12.80
N PRO A 206 2.03 19.89 14.04
CA PRO A 206 2.06 21.00 14.98
C PRO A 206 2.72 22.24 14.34
N GLY A 207 2.00 23.37 14.32
CA GLY A 207 2.47 24.61 13.68
C GLY A 207 2.33 24.67 12.15
N MET A 208 2.01 23.57 11.47
CA MET A 208 1.84 23.50 10.01
C MET A 208 0.56 22.73 9.65
N PRO A 209 -0.63 23.36 9.79
CA PRO A 209 -1.92 22.68 9.61
C PRO A 209 -2.21 22.30 8.15
N ASP A 210 -1.60 22.97 7.19
CA ASP A 210 -1.82 22.72 5.75
C ASP A 210 -0.82 21.74 5.13
N TRP A 211 0.05 21.13 5.95
CA TRP A 211 1.12 20.25 5.50
C TRP A 211 0.60 19.06 4.68
N LYS A 212 1.12 18.90 3.48
CA LYS A 212 0.75 17.87 2.51
C LYS A 212 1.96 17.06 2.10
N VAL A 213 1.72 15.76 1.93
CA VAL A 213 2.75 14.83 1.46
C VAL A 213 2.30 14.20 0.14
N ALA A 214 3.17 14.27 -0.86
CA ALA A 214 2.99 13.54 -2.11
C ALA A 214 3.31 12.06 -1.86
N ILE A 215 2.33 11.19 -2.06
CA ILE A 215 2.52 9.74 -1.93
C ILE A 215 2.82 9.17 -3.30
N VAL A 216 4.03 8.66 -3.49
CA VAL A 216 4.46 8.02 -4.74
C VAL A 216 4.67 6.53 -4.49
N SER A 217 3.79 5.70 -5.05
CA SER A 217 3.91 4.24 -4.96
C SER A 217 4.58 3.70 -6.21
N VAL A 218 5.71 3.01 -6.02
CA VAL A 218 6.45 2.31 -7.07
C VAL A 218 6.38 0.81 -6.80
N THR A 219 5.83 0.03 -7.72
CA THR A 219 5.63 -1.42 -7.52
C THR A 219 6.01 -2.22 -8.77
N PRO A 220 6.60 -3.43 -8.65
CA PRO A 220 6.89 -4.25 -9.82
C PRO A 220 5.61 -4.87 -10.40
N ARG A 221 5.39 -4.74 -11.71
CA ARG A 221 4.23 -5.33 -12.39
C ARG A 221 4.21 -6.86 -12.30
N LEU A 222 5.39 -7.48 -12.27
CA LEU A 222 5.53 -8.93 -12.26
C LEU A 222 5.03 -9.54 -10.95
N THR A 223 5.39 -8.95 -9.82
CA THR A 223 5.00 -9.42 -8.48
C THR A 223 3.70 -8.77 -8.01
N ASP A 224 3.23 -7.73 -8.70
CA ASP A 224 2.03 -7.01 -8.35
C ASP A 224 1.20 -6.54 -9.56
N PRO A 225 0.58 -7.48 -10.30
CA PRO A 225 -0.16 -7.17 -11.54
C PRO A 225 -1.45 -6.38 -11.32
N GLY A 226 -1.90 -6.24 -10.06
CA GLY A 226 -3.08 -5.44 -9.71
C GLY A 226 -2.76 -3.95 -9.51
N ALA A 227 -1.49 -3.59 -9.31
CA ALA A 227 -1.08 -2.22 -9.01
C ALA A 227 -1.65 -1.17 -9.98
N PRO A 228 -1.64 -1.33 -11.32
CA PRO A 228 -2.16 -0.31 -12.23
C PRO A 228 -3.64 0.03 -12.07
N ARG A 229 -4.42 -0.87 -11.44
CA ARG A 229 -5.87 -0.68 -11.21
C ARG A 229 -6.19 -0.09 -9.83
N ARG A 230 -5.19 0.09 -8.96
CA ARG A 230 -5.41 0.65 -7.64
C ARG A 230 -5.86 2.09 -7.72
N ARG A 231 -6.88 2.41 -6.92
CA ARG A 231 -7.40 3.77 -6.73
C ARG A 231 -7.02 4.35 -5.37
N HIS A 232 -6.59 3.50 -4.44
CA HIS A 232 -6.16 3.90 -3.12
C HIS A 232 -4.93 3.10 -2.70
N VAL A 233 -4.08 3.72 -1.89
CA VAL A 233 -3.02 3.06 -1.11
C VAL A 233 -3.23 3.38 0.36
N MET A 234 -2.93 2.43 1.24
CA MET A 234 -2.98 2.67 2.68
C MET A 234 -1.63 3.20 3.13
N VAL A 235 -1.61 4.38 3.76
CA VAL A 235 -0.39 5.01 4.26
C VAL A 235 -0.48 5.12 5.77
N ASP A 236 0.55 4.66 6.47
CA ASP A 236 0.65 4.85 7.92
C ASP A 236 1.00 6.32 8.22
N ARG A 237 0.08 7.05 8.86
CA ARG A 237 0.26 8.47 9.22
C ARG A 237 1.55 8.74 9.99
N ARG A 238 2.08 7.76 10.72
CA ARG A 238 3.32 7.90 11.50
C ARG A 238 4.55 8.03 10.60
N THR A 239 4.50 7.51 9.37
CA THR A 239 5.61 7.58 8.41
C THR A 239 5.76 8.96 7.75
N VAL A 240 4.74 9.81 7.87
CA VAL A 240 4.69 11.16 7.30
C VAL A 240 4.61 12.25 8.38
N ALA A 241 4.73 11.86 9.65
CA ALA A 241 4.80 12.79 10.78
C ALA A 241 6.21 13.38 10.87
N VAL A 242 6.30 14.70 11.03
CA VAL A 242 7.58 15.38 11.32
C VAL A 242 7.95 15.05 12.76
N THR A 243 9.19 14.59 12.98
CA THR A 243 9.64 14.22 14.32
C THR A 243 9.78 15.50 15.17
N PRO A 244 9.30 15.54 16.43
CA PRO A 244 9.26 16.77 17.25
C PRO A 244 10.60 17.49 17.43
N GLY A 245 11.74 16.82 17.23
CA GLY A 245 13.07 17.42 17.36
C GLY A 245 13.56 18.24 16.15
N TRP A 246 12.80 18.33 15.06
CA TRP A 246 13.13 19.16 13.90
C TRP A 246 12.60 20.60 14.00
N LEU A 247 11.73 20.88 14.98
CA LEU A 247 11.07 22.18 15.17
C LEU A 247 11.50 22.87 16.48
N THR A 248 12.49 22.32 17.18
CA THR A 248 13.06 22.91 18.40
C THR A 248 14.53 23.24 18.18
N ASP A 249 14.78 24.29 17.41
CA ASP A 249 15.97 25.13 17.56
C ASP A 249 15.47 26.58 17.55
N ASP A 250 15.10 27.04 18.75
CA ASP A 250 15.07 28.44 19.20
C ASP A 250 15.36 28.45 20.70
#